data_AF-A0A0P4UMD6-F1
#
_entry.id   AF-A0A0P4UMD6-F1
#
_cell.length_a   1.000
_cell.length_b   1.000
_cell.length_c   1.000
_cell.angle_alpha   90.00
_cell.angle_beta   90.00
_cell.angle_gamma   90.00
#
_symmetry.space_group_name_H-M   'P 1'
#
loop_
_entity.id
_entity.type
_entity.pdbx_description
1 polymer ?
#
loop_
_entity_poly.entity_id
_entity_poly.type
_entity_poly.pdbx_seq_one_letter_code
_entity_poly.pdbx_strand_id
1 'polypeptide(L)'
;MKKPDARLLNPTTQNYLIQQAIRLRQQGKRIIDIAAFLGVHRNTITDWWRDYQTHGEAGLEQQHRGAKYGEGRTLDQEQETQVQAKMLEHFPEELGIDSALWTRRAVQSLMEQEFGIVMPIRTVGEYLKRWGYTPQKPLKRAYEQDPKAVQ
;
A
#
# COMPACT_ATOMS: atom_id res chain seq x y z
N MET A 1 -25.65 -19.72 -16.71
CA MET A 1 -24.68 -18.60 -16.61
C MET A 1 -23.89 -18.73 -15.32
N LYS A 2 -22.56 -18.59 -15.34
CA LYS A 2 -21.77 -18.48 -14.11
C LYS A 2 -22.12 -17.17 -13.42
N LYS A 3 -22.53 -17.22 -12.16
CA LYS A 3 -22.83 -16.02 -11.37
C LYS A 3 -21.52 -15.25 -11.15
N PRO A 4 -21.48 -13.93 -11.32
CA PRO A 4 -20.28 -13.14 -11.07
C PRO A 4 -19.89 -13.27 -9.60
N ASP A 5 -18.59 -13.50 -9.33
CA ASP A 5 -18.08 -13.54 -7.97
C ASP A 5 -18.14 -12.13 -7.37
N ALA A 6 -18.96 -11.96 -6.33
CA ALA A 6 -19.13 -10.67 -5.64
C ALA A 6 -17.80 -10.13 -5.08
N ARG A 7 -16.80 -11.00 -4.86
CA ARG A 7 -15.45 -10.64 -4.41
C ARG A 7 -14.61 -9.95 -5.49
N LEU A 8 -14.99 -10.04 -6.75
CA LEU A 8 -14.27 -9.40 -7.85
C LEU A 8 -14.87 -8.04 -8.22
N LEU A 9 -15.97 -7.65 -7.58
CA LEU A 9 -16.62 -6.37 -7.82
C LEU A 9 -15.86 -5.23 -7.15
N ASN A 10 -16.01 -4.04 -7.74
CA ASN A 10 -15.55 -2.77 -7.17
C ASN A 10 -16.14 -2.60 -5.75
N PRO A 11 -15.36 -2.14 -4.75
CA PRO A 11 -15.85 -1.82 -3.41
C PRO A 11 -17.20 -1.09 -3.37
N THR A 12 -17.41 -0.09 -4.23
CA THR A 12 -18.67 0.67 -4.29
C THR A 12 -19.85 -0.21 -4.67
N THR A 13 -19.69 -1.05 -5.71
CA THR A 13 -20.74 -1.97 -6.18
C THR A 13 -21.07 -3.01 -5.12
N GLN A 14 -20.05 -3.53 -4.44
CA GLN A 14 -20.26 -4.53 -3.41
C GLN A 14 -20.92 -3.95 -2.16
N ASN A 15 -20.57 -2.72 -1.75
CA ASN A 15 -21.28 -2.02 -0.67
C ASN A 15 -22.77 -1.82 -0.99
N TYR A 16 -23.08 -1.45 -2.24
CA TYR A 16 -24.47 -1.37 -2.70
C TYR A 16 -25.20 -2.72 -2.60
N LEU A 17 -24.56 -3.83 -3.03
CA LEU A 17 -25.14 -5.17 -2.92
C LEU A 17 -25.36 -5.59 -1.46
N ILE A 18 -24.42 -5.27 -0.57
CA ILE A 18 -24.53 -5.52 0.86
C ILE A 18 -25.75 -4.78 1.43
N GLN A 19 -25.84 -3.47 1.22
CA GLN A 19 -26.97 -2.66 1.69
C GLN A 19 -28.31 -3.16 1.15
N GLN A 20 -28.36 -3.52 -0.14
CA GLN A 20 -29.57 -4.05 -0.75
C GLN A 20 -29.97 -5.41 -0.17
N ALA A 21 -29.00 -6.30 0.10
CA ALA A 21 -29.25 -7.58 0.76
C ALA A 21 -29.83 -7.41 2.17
N ILE A 22 -29.27 -6.47 2.95
CA ILE A 22 -29.74 -6.15 4.31
C ILE A 22 -31.15 -5.57 4.27
N ARG A 23 -31.44 -4.62 3.37
CA ARG A 23 -32.78 -4.03 3.20
C ARG A 23 -33.82 -5.11 2.86
N LEU A 24 -33.50 -6.00 1.92
CA LEU A 24 -34.39 -7.12 1.56
C LEU A 24 -34.60 -8.08 2.74
N ARG A 25 -33.56 -8.30 3.56
CA ARG A 25 -33.65 -9.16 4.73
C ARG A 25 -34.50 -8.55 5.85
N GLN A 26 -34.38 -7.24 6.09
CA GLN A 26 -35.24 -6.48 7.00
C GLN A 26 -36.71 -6.50 6.55
N GLN A 27 -36.97 -6.51 5.24
CA GLN A 27 -38.32 -6.70 4.66
C GLN A 27 -38.85 -8.15 4.79
N GLY A 28 -38.15 -9.04 5.48
CA GLY A 28 -38.59 -10.40 5.74
C GLY A 28 -38.35 -11.40 4.60
N LYS A 29 -37.63 -11.01 3.53
CA LYS A 29 -37.29 -11.96 2.45
C LYS A 29 -36.34 -13.04 2.97
N ARG A 30 -36.43 -14.25 2.40
CA ARG A 30 -35.56 -15.37 2.77
C ARG A 30 -34.20 -15.23 2.08
N ILE A 31 -33.13 -15.65 2.75
CA ILE A 31 -31.75 -15.55 2.26
C ILE A 31 -31.57 -16.22 0.89
N ILE A 32 -32.26 -17.34 0.64
CA ILE A 32 -32.18 -18.06 -0.65
C ILE A 32 -32.74 -17.21 -1.79
N ASP A 33 -33.85 -16.51 -1.56
CA ASP A 33 -34.48 -15.67 -2.58
C ASP A 33 -33.59 -14.45 -2.85
N ILE A 34 -33.04 -13.82 -1.79
CA ILE A 34 -32.09 -12.70 -1.92
C ILE A 34 -30.83 -13.12 -2.70
N ALA A 35 -30.29 -14.31 -2.42
CA ALA A 35 -29.15 -14.89 -3.14
C ALA A 35 -29.43 -15.08 -4.64
N ALA A 36 -30.66 -15.47 -4.99
CA ALA A 36 -31.09 -15.61 -6.37
C ALA A 36 -31.22 -14.24 -7.05
N PHE A 37 -31.83 -13.24 -6.39
CA PHE A 37 -32.03 -11.90 -6.95
C PHE A 37 -30.73 -11.12 -7.14
N LEU A 38 -29.82 -11.18 -6.18
CA LEU A 38 -28.57 -10.40 -6.20
C LEU A 38 -27.41 -11.15 -6.88
N GLY A 39 -27.59 -12.44 -7.20
CA GLY A 39 -26.53 -13.27 -7.79
C GLY A 39 -25.38 -13.60 -6.84
N VAL A 40 -25.54 -13.36 -5.54
CA VAL A 40 -24.53 -13.61 -4.49
C VAL A 40 -24.73 -14.99 -3.85
N HIS A 41 -23.65 -15.62 -3.40
CA HIS A 41 -23.75 -16.91 -2.70
C HIS A 41 -24.50 -16.78 -1.37
N ARG A 42 -25.35 -17.77 -1.04
CA ARG A 42 -26.21 -17.74 0.16
C ARG A 42 -25.43 -17.51 1.46
N ASN A 43 -24.25 -18.13 1.61
CA ASN A 43 -23.45 -18.00 2.84
C ASN A 43 -22.93 -16.57 3.01
N THR A 44 -22.57 -15.90 1.91
CA THR A 44 -22.11 -14.50 1.96
C THR A 44 -23.21 -13.57 2.48
N ILE A 45 -24.46 -13.80 2.08
CA ILE A 45 -25.60 -13.03 2.60
C ILE A 45 -25.86 -13.37 4.07
N THR A 46 -25.71 -14.64 4.46
CA THR A 46 -25.81 -15.05 5.87
C THR A 46 -24.75 -14.35 6.73
N ASP A 47 -23.51 -14.27 6.25
CA ASP A 47 -22.40 -13.61 6.94
C ASP A 47 -22.68 -12.10 7.05
N TRP A 48 -23.05 -11.42 5.96
CA TRP A 48 -23.44 -10.01 6.00
C TRP A 48 -24.59 -9.74 6.98
N TRP A 49 -25.59 -10.61 7.01
CA TRP A 49 -26.70 -10.48 7.94
C TRP A 49 -26.26 -10.65 9.39
N ARG A 50 -25.37 -11.61 9.67
CA ARG A 50 -24.78 -11.80 11.00
C ARG A 50 -23.98 -10.56 11.42
N ASP A 51 -23.10 -10.08 10.56
CA ASP A 51 -22.27 -8.89 10.82
C ASP A 51 -23.14 -7.66 11.08
N TYR A 52 -24.21 -7.49 10.31
CA TYR A 52 -25.21 -6.45 10.54
C TYR A 52 -25.92 -6.58 11.89
N GLN A 53 -26.31 -7.80 12.29
CA GLN A 53 -26.95 -8.02 13.58
C GLN A 53 -26.02 -7.76 14.77
N THR A 54 -24.72 -8.02 14.63
CA THR A 54 -23.74 -7.84 15.71
C THR A 54 -23.22 -6.40 15.79
N HIS A 55 -22.96 -5.76 14.65
CA HIS A 55 -22.24 -4.48 14.58
C HIS A 55 -23.03 -3.36 13.89
N GLY A 56 -24.28 -3.60 13.48
CA GLY A 56 -25.09 -2.62 12.76
C GLY A 56 -24.50 -2.26 11.40
N GLU A 57 -24.70 -1.02 10.96
CA GLU A 57 -24.15 -0.52 9.69
C GLU A 57 -22.61 -0.50 9.67
N ALA A 58 -21.96 -0.32 10.82
CA ALA A 58 -20.50 -0.35 10.94
C ALA A 58 -19.91 -1.73 10.60
N GLY A 59 -20.67 -2.81 10.80
CA GLY A 59 -20.26 -4.17 10.40
C GLY A 59 -20.29 -4.42 8.89
N LEU A 60 -20.91 -3.52 8.12
CA LEU A 60 -21.04 -3.63 6.68
C LEU A 60 -19.94 -2.90 5.92
N GLU A 61 -19.11 -2.10 6.63
CA GLU A 61 -17.93 -1.50 6.03
C GLU A 61 -16.95 -2.58 5.62
N GLN A 62 -16.73 -2.69 4.32
CA GLN A 62 -15.72 -3.61 3.82
C GLN A 62 -14.34 -3.18 4.28
N GLN A 63 -13.63 -4.11 4.90
CA GLN A 63 -12.19 -4.00 5.14
C GLN A 63 -11.49 -3.64 3.83
N HIS A 64 -10.59 -2.65 3.90
CA HIS A 64 -9.77 -2.27 2.75
C HIS A 64 -9.01 -3.51 2.25
N ARG A 65 -9.16 -3.84 0.97
CA ARG A 65 -8.48 -4.99 0.37
C ARG A 65 -7.00 -4.69 0.17
N GLY A 66 -6.14 -5.63 0.55
CA GLY A 66 -4.69 -5.53 0.41
C GLY A 66 -3.98 -5.41 1.75
N ALA A 67 -2.65 -5.51 1.72
CA ALA A 67 -1.81 -5.28 2.88
C ALA A 67 -2.02 -3.85 3.40
N LYS A 68 -2.18 -3.69 4.71
CA LYS A 68 -2.29 -2.37 5.33
C LYS A 68 -1.03 -1.56 5.04
N TYR A 69 -1.15 -0.23 5.11
CA TYR A 69 0.02 0.63 5.02
C TYR A 69 0.99 0.29 6.16
N GLY A 70 2.17 -0.25 5.84
CA GLY A 70 3.09 -0.75 6.86
C GLY A 70 3.34 -2.25 6.79
N GLU A 71 2.36 -3.02 6.29
CA GLU A 71 2.47 -4.48 6.20
C GLU A 71 3.32 -4.93 5.02
N GLY A 72 4.02 -6.06 5.20
CA GLY A 72 4.91 -6.64 4.19
C GLY A 72 6.24 -5.88 4.00
N ARG A 73 6.58 -5.00 4.94
CA ARG A 73 7.85 -4.27 4.99
C ARG A 73 8.94 -5.12 5.62
N THR A 74 10.17 -4.95 5.16
CA THR A 74 11.35 -5.62 5.72
C THR A 74 11.87 -4.89 6.96
N LEU A 75 11.84 -3.56 6.94
CA LEU A 75 12.10 -2.71 8.09
C LEU A 75 10.83 -2.47 8.89
N ASP A 76 10.97 -2.45 10.22
CA ASP A 76 9.93 -1.93 11.10
C ASP A 76 9.93 -0.39 11.11
N GLN A 77 8.90 0.20 11.72
CA GLN A 77 8.72 1.65 11.72
C GLN A 77 9.83 2.39 12.50
N GLU A 78 10.41 1.76 13.51
CA GLU A 78 11.47 2.35 14.32
C GLU A 78 12.77 2.40 13.53
N GLN A 79 13.14 1.30 12.88
CA GLN A 79 14.26 1.18 11.96
C GLN A 79 14.14 2.18 10.80
N GLU A 80 12.95 2.32 10.19
CA GLU A 80 12.72 3.33 9.15
C GLU A 80 13.02 4.76 9.64
N THR A 81 12.67 5.06 10.90
CA THR A 81 12.89 6.38 11.49
C THR A 81 14.37 6.60 11.80
N GLN A 82 15.06 5.58 12.30
CA GLN A 82 16.50 5.62 12.57
C GLN A 82 17.32 5.83 11.28
N VAL A 83 16.97 5.13 10.18
CA VAL A 83 17.62 5.35 8.88
C VAL A 83 17.42 6.78 8.40
N GLN A 84 16.19 7.31 8.49
CA GLN A 84 15.90 8.68 8.08
C GLN A 84 16.65 9.72 8.92
N ALA A 85 16.73 9.52 10.24
CA ALA A 85 17.49 10.39 11.13
C ALA A 85 18.98 10.39 10.75
N LYS A 86 19.59 9.22 10.55
CA LYS A 86 20.99 9.11 10.13
C LYS A 86 21.26 9.76 8.79
N MET A 87 20.33 9.62 7.83
CA MET A 87 20.45 10.29 6.54
C MET A 87 20.37 11.82 6.62
N LEU A 88 19.70 12.37 7.63
CA LEU A 88 19.56 13.82 7.86
C LEU A 88 20.72 14.38 8.67
N GLU A 89 21.24 13.62 9.64
CA GLU A 89 22.26 14.05 10.59
C GLU A 89 23.69 13.83 10.06
N HIS A 90 23.89 12.85 9.17
CA HIS A 90 25.21 12.42 8.74
C HIS A 90 25.36 12.33 7.21
N PHE A 91 26.60 12.45 6.77
CA PHE A 91 27.01 12.08 5.42
C PHE A 91 27.46 10.61 5.36
N PRO A 92 27.32 9.91 4.22
CA PRO A 92 27.73 8.51 4.14
C PRO A 92 29.21 8.29 4.48
N GLU A 93 30.08 9.25 4.12
CA GLU A 93 31.52 9.20 4.42
C GLU A 93 31.81 9.15 5.93
N GLU A 94 31.02 9.87 6.74
CA GLU A 94 31.15 9.87 8.22
C GLU A 94 30.78 8.52 8.84
N LEU A 95 29.95 7.74 8.13
CA LEU A 95 29.52 6.40 8.54
C LEU A 95 30.37 5.29 7.90
N GLY A 96 31.48 5.65 7.23
CA GLY A 96 32.37 4.68 6.59
C GLY A 96 31.79 4.06 5.32
N ILE A 97 30.85 4.73 4.66
CA ILE A 97 30.25 4.30 3.39
C ILE A 97 30.97 5.02 2.25
N ASP A 98 31.48 4.26 1.27
CA ASP A 98 32.20 4.77 0.10
C ASP A 98 31.24 5.43 -0.91
N SER A 99 30.72 6.60 -0.55
CA SER A 99 29.83 7.41 -1.38
C SER A 99 29.77 8.85 -0.87
N ALA A 100 30.01 9.83 -1.74
CA ALA A 100 29.93 11.25 -1.37
C ALA A 100 28.49 11.73 -1.07
N LEU A 101 27.47 10.99 -1.52
CA LEU A 101 26.05 11.34 -1.34
C LEU A 101 25.22 10.11 -0.95
N TRP A 102 24.02 10.36 -0.42
CA TRP A 102 23.02 9.32 -0.16
C TRP A 102 22.45 8.74 -1.47
N THR A 103 23.17 7.79 -2.06
CA THR A 103 22.69 6.98 -3.17
C THR A 103 21.89 5.77 -2.67
N ARG A 104 21.13 5.12 -3.54
CA ARG A 104 20.41 3.88 -3.17
C ARG A 104 21.34 2.79 -2.64
N ARG A 105 22.59 2.73 -3.13
CA ARG A 105 23.61 1.79 -2.65
C ARG A 105 24.14 2.20 -1.29
N ALA A 106 24.39 3.49 -1.08
CA ALA A 106 24.81 3.99 0.23
C ALA A 106 23.76 3.69 1.32
N VAL A 107 22.48 3.92 1.01
CA VAL A 107 21.38 3.61 1.94
C VAL A 107 21.24 2.10 2.17
N GLN A 108 21.47 1.28 1.14
CA GLN A 108 21.51 -0.18 1.29
C GLN A 108 22.61 -0.62 2.25
N SER A 109 23.83 -0.08 2.09
CA SER A 109 24.95 -0.35 2.99
C SER A 109 24.69 0.12 4.41
N LEU A 110 24.04 1.27 4.60
CA LEU A 110 23.61 1.75 5.91
C LEU A 110 22.63 0.75 6.56
N MET A 111 21.60 0.30 5.84
CA MET A 111 20.63 -0.67 6.37
C MET A 111 21.28 -2.01 6.73
N GLU A 112 22.28 -2.43 5.97
CA GLU A 112 23.07 -3.64 6.25
C GLU A 112 23.97 -3.48 7.47
N GLN A 113 24.66 -2.34 7.61
CA GLN A 113 25.53 -2.05 8.75
C GLN A 113 24.76 -1.92 10.07
N GLU A 114 23.60 -1.26 10.06
CA GLU A 114 22.82 -0.96 11.26
C GLU A 114 21.97 -2.13 11.74
N PHE A 115 21.37 -2.87 10.81
CA PHE A 115 20.37 -3.89 11.15
C PHE A 115 20.72 -5.29 10.63
N GLY A 116 21.80 -5.44 9.87
CA GLY A 116 22.15 -6.72 9.22
C GLY A 116 21.18 -7.12 8.10
N ILE A 117 20.37 -6.18 7.60
CA ILE A 117 19.31 -6.47 6.63
C ILE A 117 19.83 -6.22 5.21
N VAL A 118 20.11 -7.31 4.50
CA VAL A 118 20.46 -7.26 3.07
C VAL A 118 19.20 -7.13 2.24
N MET A 119 18.88 -5.89 1.84
CA MET A 119 17.70 -5.59 1.06
C MET A 119 18.01 -5.46 -0.44
N PRO A 120 17.16 -5.94 -1.37
CA PRO A 120 17.31 -5.64 -2.79
C PRO A 120 17.27 -4.13 -3.06
N ILE A 121 18.15 -3.64 -3.94
CA ILE A 121 18.25 -2.20 -4.29
C ILE A 121 16.93 -1.59 -4.77
N ARG A 122 16.05 -2.41 -5.36
CA ARG A 122 14.70 -2.01 -5.76
C ARG A 122 13.86 -1.63 -4.55
N THR A 123 13.84 -2.48 -3.52
CA THR A 123 13.08 -2.27 -2.30
C THR A 123 13.60 -1.04 -1.56
N VAL A 124 14.92 -0.84 -1.49
CA VAL A 124 15.52 0.41 -0.95
C VAL A 124 15.00 1.64 -1.68
N GLY A 125 14.91 1.58 -3.01
CA GLY A 125 14.31 2.65 -3.81
C GLY A 125 12.81 2.88 -3.52
N GLU A 126 12.06 1.83 -3.18
CA GLU A 126 10.66 1.94 -2.77
C GLU A 126 10.51 2.59 -1.39
N TYR A 127 11.41 2.29 -0.43
CA TYR A 127 11.49 2.99 0.86
C TYR A 127 11.79 4.48 0.68
N LEU A 128 12.83 4.81 -0.09
CA LEU A 128 13.19 6.19 -0.36
C LEU A 128 12.04 6.97 -1.00
N LYS A 129 11.35 6.37 -1.98
CA LYS A 129 10.18 6.98 -2.60
C LYS A 129 9.05 7.22 -1.58
N ARG A 130 8.81 6.29 -0.65
CA ARG A 130 7.79 6.42 0.40
C ARG A 130 8.13 7.54 1.38
N TRP A 131 9.40 7.70 1.74
CA TRP A 131 9.88 8.79 2.59
C TRP A 131 9.95 10.15 1.87
N GLY A 132 9.57 10.22 0.60
CA GLY A 132 9.54 11.45 -0.19
C GLY A 132 10.83 11.74 -0.97
N TYR A 133 11.87 10.91 -0.85
CA TYR A 133 13.09 11.02 -1.65
C TYR A 133 12.81 10.59 -3.09
N THR A 134 12.68 11.57 -3.98
CA THR A 134 12.51 11.35 -5.40
C THR A 134 13.86 11.46 -6.11
N PRO A 135 14.19 10.56 -7.07
CA PRO A 135 15.40 10.71 -7.87
C PRO A 135 15.42 12.07 -8.56
N GLN A 136 16.35 12.93 -8.17
CA GLN A 136 16.58 14.18 -8.86
C GLN A 136 17.34 13.88 -10.14
N LYS A 137 16.69 14.11 -11.28
CA LYS A 137 17.37 14.02 -12.57
C LYS A 137 18.25 15.27 -12.71
N PRO A 138 19.57 15.12 -12.97
CA PRO A 138 20.41 16.26 -13.30
C PRO A 138 19.79 17.02 -14.48
N LEU A 139 19.81 18.36 -14.43
CA LEU A 139 19.40 19.16 -15.58
C LEU A 139 20.29 18.78 -16.77
N LYS A 140 19.67 18.56 -17.93
CA LYS A 140 20.38 18.18 -19.17
C LYS A 140 21.31 19.26 -19.72
N ARG A 141 21.29 20.47 -19.15
CA ARG A 141 22.15 21.59 -19.50
C ARG A 141 22.84 22.11 -18.25
N ALA A 142 24.16 22.19 -18.29
CA ALA A 142 24.92 22.90 -17.28
C ALA A 142 24.67 24.40 -17.47
N TYR A 143 24.54 25.16 -16.37
CA TYR A 143 24.28 26.60 -16.42
C TYR A 143 25.38 27.38 -17.15
N GLU A 144 26.62 26.87 -17.11
CA GLU A 144 27.81 27.46 -17.73
C GLU A 144 28.02 27.01 -19.18
N GLN A 145 27.16 26.15 -19.73
CA GLN A 145 27.31 25.66 -21.10
C GLN A 145 26.89 26.74 -22.11
N ASP A 146 27.87 27.37 -22.77
CA ASP A 146 27.62 28.23 -23.94
C ASP A 146 27.24 27.37 -25.15
N PRO A 147 26.00 27.48 -25.68
CA PRO A 147 25.58 26.70 -26.84
C PRO A 147 26.33 27.04 -28.13
N LYS A 148 27.13 28.12 -28.19
CA LYS A 148 27.96 28.46 -29.35
C LYS A 148 29.33 27.78 -29.36
N ALA A 149 29.79 27.27 -28.21
CA ALA A 149 31.10 26.63 -28.08
C ALA A 149 31.07 25.11 -28.29
N VAL A 150 29.88 24.52 -28.44
CA VAL A 150 29.66 23.08 -28.65
C VAL A 150 28.92 22.90 -29.97
N GLN A 151 29.68 22.74 -31.06
CA GLN A 151 29.17 22.31 -32.36
C GLN A 151 29.92 21.05 -32.79
#